data_AF-A0A3C0W0F0-F1
#
_entry.id   AF-A0A3C0W0F0-F1
#
_cell.length_a   1.000
_cell.length_b   1.000
_cell.length_c   1.000
_cell.angle_alpha   90.00
_cell.angle_beta   90.00
_cell.angle_gamma   90.00
#
_symmetry.space_group_name_H-M   'P 1'
#
loop_
_entity.id
_entity.type
_entity.pdbx_description
1 polymer ?
#
loop_
_entity_poly.entity_id
_entity_poly.type
_entity_poly.pdbx_seq_one_letter_code
_entity_poly.pdbx_strand_id
1 'polypeptide(L)'
;MRVWDDAGREYLDFTAAFGVAAAGHANPRIVASGQRQMARLLHAMGDVHPHALKAELARELSRLTFERLAKRTGKTVFCNSGFEAVEAALKTAHLATGRTKIIAFERAYHGLGYGSLNATWRSEFRSPFRRQLGEFASFVPFPEAKADLAKLEKQLNSECRRQKIGAILVEPIQGRGGTNIPPAGFLKLLRKICNKHGALLICDEVYTGFGRTGRWFASEHFGVVPDVICLGKALTGGFPLSACVGRADVMDRAWPESEGEAIHTSTFL
;
A
#
# COMPACT_ATOMS: atom_id res chain seq x y z
N MET A 1 -2.29 -10.73 23.78
CA MET A 1 -3.36 -10.07 23.00
C MET A 1 -4.69 -10.43 23.63
N ARG A 2 -5.17 -9.64 24.58
CA ARG A 2 -6.45 -9.86 25.25
C ARG A 2 -7.29 -8.59 25.11
N VAL A 3 -8.59 -8.74 24.98
CA VAL A 3 -9.56 -7.63 24.95
C VAL A 3 -10.75 -8.00 25.84
N TRP A 4 -11.45 -6.99 26.32
CA TRP A 4 -12.61 -7.14 27.19
C TRP A 4 -13.83 -6.50 26.55
N ASP A 5 -14.99 -7.12 26.70
CA ASP A 5 -16.28 -6.49 26.34
C ASP A 5 -16.82 -5.62 27.50
N ASP A 6 -17.99 -5.04 27.30
CA ASP A 6 -18.68 -4.21 28.28
C ASP A 6 -19.12 -4.99 29.54
N ALA A 7 -19.23 -6.31 29.46
CA ALA A 7 -19.54 -7.20 30.58
C ALA A 7 -18.28 -7.71 31.31
N GLY A 8 -17.09 -7.28 30.91
CA GLY A 8 -15.81 -7.69 31.51
C GLY A 8 -15.38 -9.10 31.11
N ARG A 9 -15.98 -9.71 30.08
CA ARG A 9 -15.53 -11.01 29.56
C ARG A 9 -14.25 -10.82 28.77
N GLU A 10 -13.25 -11.65 29.06
CA GLU A 10 -11.96 -11.64 28.38
C GLU A 10 -12.02 -12.48 27.08
N TYR A 11 -11.44 -11.95 26.02
CA TYR A 11 -11.25 -12.63 24.74
C TYR A 11 -9.77 -12.67 24.36
N LEU A 12 -9.30 -13.84 23.92
CA LEU A 12 -8.03 -13.95 23.22
C LEU A 12 -8.21 -13.44 21.79
N ASP A 13 -7.55 -12.34 21.45
CA ASP A 13 -7.72 -11.70 20.13
C ASP A 13 -6.75 -12.29 19.09
N PHE A 14 -7.27 -13.16 18.22
CA PHE A 14 -6.55 -13.66 17.04
C PHE A 14 -6.74 -12.80 15.78
N THR A 15 -7.61 -11.80 15.83
CA THR A 15 -7.84 -10.87 14.71
C THR A 15 -6.78 -9.78 14.65
N ALA A 16 -6.22 -9.41 15.81
CA ALA A 16 -5.30 -8.29 15.98
C ALA A 16 -5.83 -6.99 15.36
N ALA A 17 -7.14 -6.74 15.46
CA ALA A 17 -7.83 -5.64 14.76
C ALA A 17 -7.50 -5.61 13.25
N PHE A 18 -7.72 -6.73 12.56
CA PHE A 18 -7.33 -6.93 11.15
C PHE A 18 -5.84 -6.68 10.89
N GLY A 19 -4.97 -7.03 11.84
CA GLY A 19 -3.52 -6.89 11.74
C GLY A 19 -2.95 -5.54 12.20
N VAL A 20 -3.78 -4.59 12.62
CA VAL A 20 -3.33 -3.29 13.18
C VAL A 20 -2.54 -3.49 14.48
N ALA A 21 -3.06 -4.31 15.39
CA ALA A 21 -2.45 -4.56 16.70
C ALA A 21 -1.31 -5.61 16.63
N ALA A 22 -0.47 -5.55 15.59
CA ALA A 22 0.62 -6.52 15.39
C ALA A 22 1.64 -6.53 16.53
N ALA A 23 1.87 -5.38 17.18
CA ALA A 23 2.73 -5.25 18.36
C ALA A 23 2.00 -5.54 19.68
N GLY A 24 0.75 -6.01 19.62
CA GLY A 24 -0.15 -6.20 20.75
C GLY A 24 -0.93 -4.94 21.13
N HIS A 25 -2.09 -5.15 21.77
CA HIS A 25 -2.90 -4.08 22.35
C HIS A 25 -2.13 -3.31 23.41
N ALA A 26 -2.22 -1.97 23.38
CA ALA A 26 -1.61 -1.07 24.34
C ALA A 26 -0.11 -1.34 24.61
N ASN A 27 0.68 -1.61 23.57
CA ASN A 27 2.11 -1.85 23.70
C ASN A 27 2.78 -0.70 24.51
N PRO A 28 3.41 -0.97 25.67
CA PRO A 28 3.88 0.08 26.57
C PRO A 28 4.87 1.06 25.93
N ARG A 29 5.69 0.59 24.97
CA ARG A 29 6.64 1.44 24.25
C ARG A 29 5.93 2.42 23.32
N ILE A 30 4.91 1.95 22.59
CA ILE A 30 4.10 2.77 21.69
C ILE A 30 3.28 3.78 22.49
N VAL A 31 2.60 3.33 23.54
CA VAL A 31 1.78 4.20 24.42
C VAL A 31 2.63 5.32 25.02
N ALA A 32 3.78 4.99 25.62
CA ALA A 32 4.65 5.98 26.22
C ALA A 32 5.21 6.98 25.17
N SER A 33 5.50 6.52 23.95
CA SER A 33 5.95 7.41 22.87
C SER A 33 4.85 8.37 22.43
N GLY A 34 3.62 7.88 22.27
CA GLY A 34 2.45 8.70 21.96
C GLY A 34 2.19 9.75 23.03
N GLN A 35 2.18 9.36 24.32
CA GLN A 35 1.98 10.28 25.44
C GLN A 35 3.02 11.41 25.46
N ARG A 36 4.31 11.08 25.29
CA ARG A 36 5.38 12.10 25.25
C ARG A 36 5.20 13.07 24.09
N GLN A 37 4.84 12.57 22.91
CA GLN A 37 4.63 13.44 21.74
C GLN A 37 3.38 14.31 21.92
N MET A 38 2.26 13.75 22.40
CA MET A 38 1.02 14.50 22.64
C MET A 38 1.20 15.63 23.66
N ALA A 39 2.03 15.42 24.69
CA ALA A 39 2.36 16.46 25.67
C ALA A 39 3.21 17.61 25.10
N ARG A 40 3.92 17.37 23.98
CA ARG A 40 4.78 18.36 23.34
C ARG A 40 4.11 19.07 22.17
N LEU A 41 3.53 18.30 21.24
CA LEU A 41 2.93 18.80 20.01
C LEU A 41 2.03 17.72 19.41
N LEU A 42 0.72 17.94 19.47
CA LEU A 42 -0.27 17.00 18.94
C LEU A 42 -0.30 17.00 17.41
N HIS A 43 -0.21 18.18 16.80
CA HIS A 43 -0.32 18.36 15.37
C HIS A 43 0.44 19.62 14.92
N ALA A 44 1.10 19.53 13.78
CA ALA A 44 1.62 20.66 13.03
C ALA A 44 1.40 20.39 11.54
N MET A 45 0.98 21.41 10.80
CA MET A 45 0.73 21.29 9.37
C MET A 45 2.05 20.98 8.66
N GLY A 46 2.22 19.73 8.21
CA GLY A 46 3.49 19.25 7.72
C GLY A 46 3.94 19.89 6.40
N ASP A 47 3.02 20.52 5.66
CA ASP A 47 3.30 21.20 4.39
C ASP A 47 3.86 22.62 4.58
N VAL A 48 3.63 23.23 5.75
CA VAL A 48 4.13 24.57 6.10
C VAL A 48 5.28 24.48 7.11
N HIS A 49 5.22 23.51 8.02
CA HIS A 49 6.19 23.32 9.09
C HIS A 49 6.63 21.84 9.17
N PRO A 50 7.57 21.39 8.32
CA PRO A 50 8.01 20.01 8.31
C PRO A 50 8.72 19.65 9.62
N HIS A 51 8.02 18.91 10.48
CA HIS A 51 8.55 18.50 11.79
C HIS A 51 9.64 17.42 11.63
N ALA A 52 10.71 17.49 12.43
CA ALA A 52 11.86 16.58 12.34
C ALA A 52 11.46 15.09 12.42
N LEU A 53 10.48 14.74 13.27
CA LEU A 53 9.98 13.36 13.41
C LEU A 53 9.32 12.81 12.12
N LYS A 54 8.67 13.68 11.32
CA LYS A 54 8.10 13.29 10.01
C LYS A 54 9.23 12.92 9.05
N ALA A 55 10.29 13.72 9.02
CA ALA A 55 11.47 13.46 8.21
C ALA A 55 12.22 12.19 8.68
N GLU A 56 12.35 11.98 10.00
CA GLU A 56 12.95 10.77 10.56
C GLU A 56 12.16 9.52 10.18
N LEU A 57 10.83 9.54 10.32
CA LEU A 57 10.00 8.43 9.88
C LEU A 57 10.14 8.17 8.38
N ALA A 58 10.19 9.21 7.54
CA ALA A 58 10.40 9.06 6.10
C ALA A 58 11.76 8.41 5.78
N ARG A 59 12.82 8.78 6.50
CA ARG A 59 14.15 8.15 6.37
C ARG A 59 14.13 6.69 6.80
N GLU A 60 13.48 6.37 7.92
CA GLU A 60 13.35 4.97 8.37
C GLU A 60 12.55 4.12 7.39
N LEU A 61 11.48 4.67 6.80
CA LEU A 61 10.72 4.00 5.75
C LEU A 61 11.56 3.81 4.49
N SER A 62 12.35 4.79 4.05
CA SER A 62 13.33 4.65 2.96
C SER A 62 14.32 3.53 3.25
N ARG A 63 14.88 3.53 4.47
CA ARG A 63 15.84 2.52 4.94
C ARG A 63 15.26 1.11 4.88
N LEU A 64 14.06 0.91 5.43
CA LEU A 64 13.42 -0.40 5.51
C LEU A 64 12.98 -0.94 4.15
N THR A 65 12.57 -0.04 3.24
CA THR A 65 12.06 -0.37 1.90
C THR A 65 13.17 -0.36 0.85
N PHE A 66 13.48 0.78 0.26
CA PHE A 66 14.30 0.85 -0.95
C PHE A 66 15.81 0.72 -0.68
N GLU A 67 16.32 1.24 0.42
CA GLU A 67 17.76 1.20 0.68
C GLU A 67 18.20 -0.21 1.07
N ARG A 68 17.46 -0.85 1.98
CA ARG A 68 17.73 -2.23 2.37
C ARG A 68 17.50 -3.20 1.22
N LEU A 69 16.42 -3.06 0.46
CA LEU A 69 16.04 -4.05 -0.56
C LEU A 69 16.74 -3.85 -1.91
N ALA A 70 17.10 -2.62 -2.27
CA ALA A 70 17.61 -2.30 -3.61
C ALA A 70 18.78 -1.30 -3.65
N LYS A 71 19.29 -0.83 -2.51
CA LYS A 71 20.32 0.22 -2.44
C LYS A 71 19.89 1.50 -3.18
N ARG A 72 18.61 1.86 -3.07
CA ARG A 72 18.02 3.07 -3.65
C ARG A 72 17.30 3.88 -2.57
N THR A 73 17.14 5.18 -2.78
CA THR A 73 16.39 6.04 -1.87
C THR A 73 14.88 5.91 -2.13
N GLY A 74 14.11 5.87 -1.05
CA GLY A 74 12.65 5.99 -1.05
C GLY A 74 12.19 7.38 -0.65
N LYS A 75 11.07 7.85 -1.19
CA LYS A 75 10.35 9.04 -0.72
C LYS A 75 8.94 8.65 -0.33
N THR A 76 8.40 9.35 0.66
CA THR A 76 7.15 8.97 1.33
C THR A 76 6.11 10.06 1.22
N VAL A 77 4.90 9.69 0.81
CA VAL A 77 3.68 10.45 1.07
C VAL A 77 2.99 9.78 2.26
N PHE A 78 2.77 10.54 3.33
CA PHE A 78 2.04 10.06 4.49
C PHE A 78 0.54 10.23 4.27
N CYS A 79 -0.22 9.25 4.76
CA CYS A 79 -1.68 9.25 4.76
C CYS A 79 -2.21 8.74 6.13
N ASN A 80 -3.52 8.79 6.38
CA ASN A 80 -4.12 8.37 7.65
C ASN A 80 -4.65 6.93 7.60
N SER A 81 -4.98 6.45 6.40
CA SER A 81 -5.58 5.13 6.19
C SER A 81 -4.94 4.35 5.05
N GLY A 82 -5.08 3.03 5.06
CA GLY A 82 -4.51 2.18 4.01
C GLY A 82 -5.03 2.52 2.61
N PHE A 83 -6.31 2.87 2.48
CA PHE A 83 -6.88 3.22 1.18
C PHE A 83 -6.32 4.55 0.66
N GLU A 84 -6.03 5.52 1.53
CA GLU A 84 -5.40 6.78 1.13
C GLU A 84 -3.97 6.55 0.63
N ALA A 85 -3.22 5.63 1.25
CA ALA A 85 -1.91 5.24 0.73
C ALA A 85 -2.00 4.60 -0.66
N VAL A 86 -3.03 3.77 -0.91
CA VAL A 86 -3.32 3.25 -2.25
C VAL A 86 -3.69 4.37 -3.22
N GLU A 87 -4.53 5.33 -2.82
CA GLU A 87 -4.89 6.46 -3.67
C GLU A 87 -3.70 7.35 -3.99
N ALA A 88 -2.82 7.62 -3.02
CA ALA A 88 -1.55 8.29 -3.24
C ALA A 88 -0.65 7.52 -4.23
N ALA A 89 -0.61 6.18 -4.15
CA ALA A 89 0.14 5.35 -5.08
C ALA A 89 -0.47 5.36 -6.50
N LEU A 90 -1.80 5.35 -6.62
CA LEU A 90 -2.51 5.48 -7.90
C LEU A 90 -2.26 6.85 -8.55
N LYS A 91 -2.32 7.94 -7.76
CA LYS A 91 -1.94 9.29 -8.22
C LYS A 91 -0.48 9.36 -8.63
N THR A 92 0.43 8.77 -7.83
CA THR A 92 1.87 8.68 -8.14
C THR A 92 2.08 7.99 -9.49
N ALA A 93 1.42 6.86 -9.73
CA ALA A 93 1.52 6.16 -11.00
C ALA A 93 0.96 6.97 -12.17
N HIS A 94 -0.16 7.65 -11.97
CA HIS A 94 -0.74 8.51 -12.98
C HIS A 94 0.21 9.64 -13.39
N LEU A 95 0.73 10.39 -12.41
CA LEU A 95 1.60 11.54 -12.63
C LEU A 95 2.96 11.13 -13.21
N ALA A 96 3.59 10.07 -12.66
CA ALA A 96 4.90 9.61 -13.14
C ALA A 96 4.88 9.01 -14.56
N THR A 97 3.73 8.50 -15.01
CA THR A 97 3.64 7.80 -16.31
C THR A 97 2.82 8.54 -17.37
N GLY A 98 1.97 9.50 -16.96
CA GLY A 98 0.97 10.13 -17.82
C GLY A 98 -0.17 9.20 -18.25
N ARG A 99 -0.34 8.06 -17.58
CA ARG A 99 -1.30 6.99 -17.98
C ARG A 99 -2.39 6.84 -16.93
N THR A 100 -3.63 6.63 -17.37
CA THR A 100 -4.80 6.62 -16.49
C THR A 100 -5.26 5.24 -16.06
N LYS A 101 -4.94 4.20 -16.85
CA LYS A 101 -5.45 2.85 -16.62
C LYS A 101 -4.50 2.03 -15.76
N ILE A 102 -5.05 1.16 -14.92
CA ILE A 102 -4.29 0.23 -14.08
C ILE A 102 -4.83 -1.19 -14.20
N ILE A 103 -3.99 -2.17 -13.88
CA ILE A 103 -4.41 -3.56 -13.71
C ILE A 103 -4.44 -3.88 -12.22
N ALA A 104 -5.54 -4.45 -11.76
CA ALA A 104 -5.72 -5.07 -10.45
C ALA A 104 -6.14 -6.54 -10.61
N PHE A 105 -6.30 -7.26 -9.50
CA PHE A 105 -6.54 -8.71 -9.53
C PHE A 105 -7.91 -9.08 -9.00
N GLU A 106 -8.47 -10.15 -9.53
CA GLU A 106 -9.65 -10.79 -8.95
C GLU A 106 -9.40 -11.10 -7.47
N ARG A 107 -10.45 -11.01 -6.64
CA ARG A 107 -10.41 -11.16 -5.17
C ARG A 107 -9.62 -10.09 -4.40
N ALA A 108 -9.03 -9.09 -5.07
CA ALA A 108 -8.25 -8.05 -4.40
C ALA A 108 -9.09 -7.14 -3.49
N TYR A 109 -8.45 -6.64 -2.43
CA TYR A 109 -8.96 -5.60 -1.55
C TYR A 109 -7.90 -4.53 -1.32
N HIS A 110 -8.16 -3.32 -1.83
CA HIS A 110 -7.23 -2.18 -1.74
C HIS A 110 -7.79 -0.98 -0.98
N GLY A 111 -8.99 -1.12 -0.38
CA GLY A 111 -9.66 -0.05 0.35
C GLY A 111 -11.07 0.23 -0.14
N LEU A 112 -11.70 1.21 0.51
CA LEU A 112 -13.08 1.62 0.28
C LEU A 112 -13.23 3.11 -0.11
N GLY A 113 -12.14 3.88 -0.14
CA GLY A 113 -12.17 5.22 -0.74
C GLY A 113 -12.43 5.12 -2.24
N TYR A 114 -13.13 6.09 -2.83
CA TYR A 114 -13.62 5.99 -4.22
C TYR A 114 -12.50 5.73 -5.24
N GLY A 115 -11.29 6.25 -5.02
CA GLY A 115 -10.14 5.94 -5.85
C GLY A 115 -9.72 4.48 -5.70
N SER A 116 -9.44 4.04 -4.47
CA SER A 116 -9.04 2.64 -4.18
C SER A 116 -10.11 1.61 -4.54
N LEU A 117 -11.40 1.98 -4.44
CA LEU A 117 -12.55 1.12 -4.71
C LEU A 117 -12.66 0.73 -6.18
N ASN A 118 -12.07 1.53 -7.08
CA ASN A 118 -11.91 1.12 -8.49
C ASN A 118 -11.07 -0.15 -8.62
N ALA A 119 -10.10 -0.37 -7.72
CA ALA A 119 -9.18 -1.51 -7.72
C ALA A 119 -9.58 -2.63 -6.73
N THR A 120 -10.59 -2.42 -5.87
CA THR A 120 -11.14 -3.49 -5.02
C THR A 120 -12.13 -4.34 -5.83
N TRP A 121 -11.88 -5.65 -5.95
CA TRP A 121 -12.70 -6.52 -6.80
C TRP A 121 -14.05 -6.92 -6.17
N ARG A 122 -14.07 -7.05 -4.84
CA ARG A 122 -15.21 -7.56 -4.07
C ARG A 122 -16.50 -6.77 -4.32
N SER A 123 -17.51 -7.45 -4.87
CA SER A 123 -18.74 -6.86 -5.38
C SER A 123 -19.62 -6.27 -4.29
N GLU A 124 -19.62 -6.86 -3.09
CA GLU A 124 -20.36 -6.35 -1.92
C GLU A 124 -19.92 -4.94 -1.50
N PHE A 125 -18.65 -4.59 -1.74
CA PHE A 125 -18.12 -3.26 -1.45
C PHE A 125 -18.26 -2.32 -2.65
N ARG A 126 -18.15 -2.85 -3.87
CA ARG A 126 -18.01 -2.05 -5.10
C ARG A 126 -19.33 -1.82 -5.84
N SER A 127 -20.21 -2.82 -5.91
CA SER A 127 -21.44 -2.77 -6.71
C SER A 127 -22.38 -1.62 -6.35
N PRO A 128 -22.61 -1.27 -5.06
CA PRO A 128 -23.51 -0.16 -4.71
C PRO A 128 -23.05 1.20 -5.28
N PHE A 129 -21.75 1.38 -5.46
CA PHE A 129 -21.16 2.66 -5.89
C PHE A 129 -20.73 2.68 -7.35
N ARG A 130 -20.95 1.59 -8.10
CA ARG A 130 -20.36 1.40 -9.44
C ARG A 130 -20.65 2.55 -10.40
N ARG A 131 -21.86 3.14 -10.35
CA ARG A 131 -22.27 4.28 -11.20
C ARG A 131 -21.49 5.58 -10.91
N GLN A 132 -20.78 5.66 -9.79
CA GLN A 132 -20.00 6.82 -9.37
C GLN A 132 -18.48 6.60 -9.54
N LEU A 133 -18.06 5.40 -9.94
CA LEU A 133 -16.65 5.08 -10.12
C LEU A 133 -16.17 5.47 -11.52
N GLY A 134 -14.95 5.99 -11.63
CA GLY A 134 -14.33 6.36 -12.91
C GLY A 134 -13.89 5.18 -13.80
N GLU A 135 -14.07 3.93 -13.34
CA GLU A 135 -13.77 2.67 -14.04
C GLU A 135 -12.39 2.67 -14.74
N PHE A 136 -11.33 3.00 -14.00
CA PHE A 136 -9.96 3.06 -14.52
C PHE A 136 -9.12 1.79 -14.25
N ALA A 137 -9.65 0.81 -13.54
CA ALA A 137 -8.98 -0.48 -13.32
C ALA A 137 -9.61 -1.60 -14.15
N SER A 138 -8.76 -2.43 -14.78
CA SER A 138 -9.16 -3.75 -15.28
C SER A 138 -8.72 -4.83 -14.31
N PHE A 139 -9.49 -5.91 -14.24
CA PHE A 139 -9.22 -7.04 -13.37
C PHE A 139 -8.75 -8.24 -14.19
N VAL A 140 -7.68 -8.87 -13.73
CA VAL A 140 -7.18 -10.13 -14.28
C VAL A 140 -7.16 -11.20 -13.18
N PRO A 141 -7.20 -12.50 -13.52
CA PRO A 141 -7.16 -13.56 -12.51
C PRO A 141 -5.91 -13.48 -11.63
N PHE A 142 -6.10 -13.66 -10.32
CA PHE A 142 -4.99 -13.94 -9.41
C PHE A 142 -4.61 -15.42 -9.58
N PRO A 143 -3.34 -15.75 -9.91
CA PRO A 143 -2.99 -17.13 -10.24
C PRO A 143 -2.99 -18.02 -9.01
N GLU A 144 -3.50 -19.25 -9.15
CA GLU A 144 -3.56 -20.23 -8.07
C GLU A 144 -2.43 -21.26 -8.21
N ALA A 145 -2.06 -21.59 -9.45
CA ALA A 145 -1.02 -22.56 -9.76
C ALA A 145 0.03 -22.00 -10.73
N LYS A 146 1.23 -22.59 -10.73
CA LYS A 146 2.32 -22.20 -11.64
C LYS A 146 1.94 -22.32 -13.11
N ALA A 147 1.05 -23.25 -13.46
CA ALA A 147 0.53 -23.44 -14.81
C ALA A 147 -0.25 -22.21 -15.33
N ASP A 148 -0.84 -21.41 -14.43
CA ASP A 148 -1.63 -20.23 -14.80
C ASP A 148 -0.76 -19.08 -15.30
N LEU A 149 0.52 -19.06 -14.92
CA LEU A 149 1.42 -17.92 -15.18
C LEU A 149 1.62 -17.65 -16.68
N ALA A 150 1.65 -18.68 -17.53
CA ALA A 150 1.79 -18.50 -18.97
C ALA A 150 0.54 -17.84 -19.60
N LYS A 151 -0.65 -18.23 -19.12
CA LYS A 151 -1.91 -17.62 -19.56
C LYS A 151 -2.02 -16.18 -19.06
N LEU A 152 -1.68 -15.96 -17.79
CA LEU A 152 -1.65 -14.64 -17.19
C LEU A 152 -0.65 -13.71 -17.89
N GLU A 153 0.55 -14.18 -18.23
CA GLU A 153 1.53 -13.39 -18.98
C GLU A 153 0.97 -12.92 -20.33
N LYS A 154 0.29 -13.80 -21.08
CA LYS A 154 -0.38 -13.43 -22.34
C LYS A 154 -1.45 -12.36 -22.12
N GLN A 155 -2.29 -12.53 -21.10
CA GLN A 155 -3.35 -11.58 -20.77
C GLN A 155 -2.79 -10.21 -20.35
N LEU A 156 -1.80 -10.17 -19.47
CA LEU A 156 -1.13 -8.94 -19.05
C LEU A 156 -0.48 -8.21 -20.23
N ASN A 157 0.23 -8.93 -21.10
CA ASN A 157 0.79 -8.32 -22.31
C ASN A 157 -0.30 -7.78 -23.24
N SER A 158 -1.44 -8.47 -23.36
CA SER A 158 -2.57 -8.02 -24.16
C SER A 158 -3.18 -6.73 -23.60
N GLU A 159 -3.43 -6.68 -22.29
CA GLU A 159 -3.96 -5.50 -21.61
C GLU A 159 -3.02 -4.28 -21.76
N CYS A 160 -1.71 -4.47 -21.54
CA CYS A 160 -0.73 -3.40 -21.71
C CYS A 160 -0.57 -2.90 -23.15
N ARG A 161 -0.90 -3.72 -24.16
CA ARG A 161 -0.91 -3.29 -25.56
C ARG A 161 -2.18 -2.56 -25.93
N ARG A 162 -3.32 -3.02 -25.41
CA ARG A 162 -4.64 -2.47 -25.71
C ARG A 162 -4.89 -1.13 -25.01
N GLN A 163 -4.31 -0.94 -23.83
CA GLN A 163 -4.49 0.24 -23.02
C GLN A 163 -3.14 0.77 -22.57
N LYS A 164 -3.03 2.10 -22.42
CA LYS A 164 -1.86 2.70 -21.77
C LYS A 164 -1.95 2.44 -20.27
N ILE A 165 -1.41 1.31 -19.81
CA ILE A 165 -1.38 0.93 -18.40
C ILE A 165 -0.26 1.70 -17.67
N GLY A 166 -0.64 2.47 -16.65
CA GLY A 166 0.27 3.21 -15.78
C GLY A 166 0.82 2.38 -14.62
N ALA A 167 0.02 1.45 -14.09
CA ALA A 167 0.45 0.58 -13.01
C ALA A 167 -0.22 -0.79 -13.01
N ILE A 168 0.47 -1.75 -12.39
CA ILE A 168 -0.09 -3.00 -11.89
C ILE A 168 -0.09 -2.91 -10.37
N LEU A 169 -1.27 -2.95 -9.76
CA LEU A 169 -1.48 -2.92 -8.31
C LEU A 169 -1.79 -4.33 -7.81
N VAL A 170 -1.04 -4.79 -6.81
CA VAL A 170 -1.14 -6.17 -6.31
C VAL A 170 -0.88 -6.26 -4.82
N GLU A 171 -1.67 -7.07 -4.10
CA GLU A 171 -1.27 -7.60 -2.78
C GLU A 171 -0.27 -8.75 -3.01
N PRO A 172 0.97 -8.73 -2.46
CA PRO A 172 1.91 -9.84 -2.63
C PRO A 172 1.36 -11.20 -2.17
N ILE A 173 0.51 -11.17 -1.14
CA ILE A 173 -0.36 -12.27 -0.69
C ILE A 173 -1.72 -11.64 -0.42
N GLN A 174 -2.79 -12.16 -1.03
CA GLN A 174 -4.12 -11.57 -0.82
C GLN A 174 -4.63 -11.92 0.58
N GLY A 175 -4.84 -10.92 1.43
CA GLY A 175 -5.38 -11.15 2.77
C GLY A 175 -6.88 -11.41 2.70
N ARG A 176 -7.64 -10.37 2.34
CA ARG A 176 -9.12 -10.41 2.34
C ARG A 176 -9.72 -11.23 1.20
N GLY A 177 -8.90 -11.60 0.22
CA GLY A 177 -9.26 -12.50 -0.88
C GLY A 177 -9.26 -13.99 -0.50
N GLY A 178 -8.88 -14.34 0.73
CA GLY A 178 -8.85 -15.73 1.20
C GLY A 178 -7.49 -16.22 1.71
N THR A 179 -6.55 -15.33 2.05
CA THR A 179 -5.16 -15.70 2.38
C THR A 179 -4.48 -16.47 1.24
N ASN A 180 -4.60 -15.94 0.01
CA ASN A 180 -4.08 -16.60 -1.18
C ASN A 180 -2.59 -16.30 -1.36
N ILE A 181 -1.75 -17.31 -1.17
CA ILE A 181 -0.32 -17.25 -1.48
C ILE A 181 -0.15 -17.56 -2.97
N PRO A 182 0.40 -16.64 -3.79
CA PRO A 182 0.55 -16.89 -5.21
C PRO A 182 1.65 -17.92 -5.51
N PRO A 183 1.60 -18.59 -6.67
CA PRO A 183 2.65 -19.49 -7.10
C PRO A 183 3.98 -18.75 -7.32
N ALA A 184 5.08 -19.46 -7.06
CA ALA A 184 6.42 -18.96 -7.29
C ALA A 184 6.58 -18.44 -8.73
N GLY A 185 7.15 -17.23 -8.87
CA GLY A 185 7.33 -16.55 -10.15
C GLY A 185 6.26 -15.53 -10.51
N PHE A 186 5.11 -15.50 -9.80
CA PHE A 186 4.05 -14.51 -10.06
C PHE A 186 4.54 -13.06 -9.95
N LEU A 187 5.07 -12.64 -8.80
CA LEU A 187 5.57 -11.26 -8.62
C LEU A 187 6.73 -10.94 -9.58
N LYS A 188 7.59 -11.92 -9.89
CA LYS A 188 8.68 -11.75 -10.86
C LYS A 188 8.14 -11.52 -12.28
N LEU A 189 7.08 -12.21 -12.65
CA LEU A 189 6.35 -11.98 -13.90
C LEU A 189 5.79 -10.55 -13.93
N LEU A 190 5.12 -10.09 -12.87
CA LEU A 190 4.61 -8.71 -12.82
C LEU A 190 5.73 -7.69 -12.98
N ARG A 191 6.85 -7.88 -12.27
CA ARG A 191 8.03 -7.01 -12.41
C ARG A 191 8.54 -6.96 -13.85
N LYS A 192 8.65 -8.11 -14.52
CA LYS A 192 9.06 -8.22 -15.94
C LYS A 192 8.09 -7.48 -16.85
N ILE A 193 6.79 -7.63 -16.65
CA ILE A 193 5.74 -6.95 -17.44
C ILE A 193 5.81 -5.43 -17.24
N CYS A 194 5.87 -4.97 -16.00
CA CYS A 194 6.01 -3.55 -15.67
C CYS A 194 7.25 -2.93 -16.35
N ASN A 195 8.41 -3.60 -16.28
CA ASN A 195 9.64 -3.14 -16.94
C ASN A 195 9.49 -3.06 -18.46
N LYS A 196 8.88 -4.09 -19.07
CA LYS A 196 8.69 -4.17 -20.52
C LYS A 196 7.78 -3.06 -21.07
N HIS A 197 6.71 -2.74 -20.35
CA HIS A 197 5.67 -1.83 -20.84
C HIS A 197 5.77 -0.42 -20.24
N GLY A 198 6.73 -0.17 -19.35
CA GLY A 198 6.86 1.11 -18.65
C GLY A 198 5.69 1.40 -17.71
N ALA A 199 5.07 0.35 -17.15
CA ALA A 199 4.11 0.49 -16.07
C ALA A 199 4.84 0.38 -14.73
N LEU A 200 4.30 1.01 -13.68
CA LEU A 200 4.82 0.83 -12.32
C LEU A 200 4.26 -0.45 -11.70
N LEU A 201 5.07 -1.11 -10.88
CA LEU A 201 4.61 -2.15 -9.97
C LEU A 201 4.32 -1.53 -8.61
N ILE A 202 3.07 -1.60 -8.16
CA ILE A 202 2.64 -1.16 -6.83
C ILE A 202 2.32 -2.38 -6.00
N CYS A 203 3.01 -2.57 -4.88
CA CYS A 203 2.67 -3.60 -3.91
C CYS A 203 1.87 -2.99 -2.75
N ASP A 204 0.64 -3.48 -2.57
CA ASP A 204 -0.14 -3.19 -1.38
C ASP A 204 0.31 -4.12 -0.24
N GLU A 205 1.14 -3.58 0.65
CA GLU A 205 1.66 -4.25 1.83
C GLU A 205 0.98 -3.72 3.11
N VAL A 206 -0.18 -3.06 2.99
CA VAL A 206 -0.92 -2.51 4.13
C VAL A 206 -1.27 -3.62 5.13
N TYR A 207 -1.58 -4.82 4.65
CA TYR A 207 -1.86 -5.98 5.51
C TYR A 207 -0.65 -6.90 5.72
N THR A 208 0.17 -7.10 4.70
CA THR A 208 1.25 -8.11 4.69
C THR A 208 2.60 -7.60 5.20
N GLY A 209 2.74 -6.27 5.36
CA GLY A 209 3.95 -5.64 5.87
C GLY A 209 4.17 -5.80 7.37
N PHE A 210 5.30 -5.26 7.84
CA PHE A 210 5.76 -5.21 9.22
C PHE A 210 5.78 -6.59 9.91
N GLY A 211 6.35 -7.61 9.26
CA GLY A 211 6.61 -8.89 9.92
C GLY A 211 5.46 -9.90 9.86
N ARG A 212 4.28 -9.51 9.35
CA ARG A 212 3.08 -10.38 9.31
C ARG A 212 3.35 -11.76 8.70
N THR A 213 4.19 -11.81 7.67
CA THR A 213 4.49 -13.03 6.91
C THR A 213 5.86 -13.63 7.25
N GLY A 214 6.50 -13.20 8.35
CA GLY A 214 7.84 -13.62 8.76
C GLY A 214 8.99 -12.84 8.10
N ARG A 215 8.68 -11.87 7.23
CA ARG A 215 9.62 -10.86 6.70
C ARG A 215 9.04 -9.47 6.91
N TRP A 216 9.87 -8.43 6.79
CA TRP A 216 9.40 -7.04 6.86
C TRP A 216 8.28 -6.79 5.84
N PHE A 217 8.45 -7.23 4.61
CA PHE A 217 7.44 -7.14 3.55
C PHE A 217 7.28 -8.49 2.84
N ALA A 218 6.06 -8.86 2.46
CA ALA A 218 5.78 -10.14 1.82
C ALA A 218 6.41 -10.28 0.42
N SER A 219 6.56 -9.18 -0.30
CA SER A 219 7.28 -9.08 -1.58
C SER A 219 8.72 -9.63 -1.52
N GLU A 220 9.35 -9.60 -0.34
CA GLU A 220 10.69 -10.16 -0.11
C GLU A 220 10.74 -11.67 -0.26
N HIS A 221 9.65 -12.39 0.05
CA HIS A 221 9.58 -13.85 -0.18
C HIS A 221 9.70 -14.21 -1.67
N PHE A 222 9.36 -13.27 -2.54
CA PHE A 222 9.40 -13.43 -3.99
C PHE A 222 10.63 -12.80 -4.64
N GLY A 223 11.49 -12.14 -3.85
CA GLY A 223 12.69 -11.47 -4.34
C GLY A 223 12.39 -10.33 -5.31
N VAL A 224 11.31 -9.59 -5.08
CA VAL A 224 10.88 -8.48 -5.94
C VAL A 224 10.82 -7.20 -5.15
N VAL A 225 11.42 -6.14 -5.71
CA VAL A 225 11.27 -4.76 -5.21
C VAL A 225 10.32 -4.02 -6.16
N PRO A 226 9.18 -3.53 -5.66
CA PRO A 226 8.23 -2.76 -6.47
C PRO A 226 8.74 -1.34 -6.74
N ASP A 227 8.02 -0.58 -7.55
CA ASP A 227 8.26 0.86 -7.73
C ASP A 227 7.66 1.67 -6.57
N VAL A 228 6.52 1.21 -6.03
CA VAL A 228 5.79 1.83 -4.93
C VAL A 228 5.29 0.75 -3.96
N ILE A 229 5.32 1.03 -2.66
CA ILE A 229 4.81 0.19 -1.57
C ILE A 229 3.77 0.99 -0.79
N CYS A 230 2.57 0.44 -0.62
CA CYS A 230 1.56 0.97 0.28
C CYS A 230 1.66 0.31 1.65
N LEU A 231 1.71 1.11 2.71
CA LEU A 231 1.92 0.68 4.09
C LEU A 231 0.83 1.26 5.00
N GLY A 232 0.50 0.56 6.09
CA GLY A 232 -0.46 1.03 7.09
C GLY A 232 -0.60 0.00 8.20
N LYS A 233 -1.77 -0.04 8.86
CA LYS A 233 -2.12 -1.00 9.91
C LYS A 233 -1.01 -1.18 10.96
N ALA A 234 -0.22 -2.26 10.84
CA ALA A 234 0.85 -2.61 11.75
C ALA A 234 1.95 -1.54 11.86
N LEU A 235 2.02 -0.60 10.92
CA LEU A 235 2.95 0.55 10.92
C LEU A 235 3.00 1.27 12.27
N THR A 236 1.86 1.44 12.94
CA THR A 236 1.77 2.25 14.17
C THR A 236 1.35 1.48 15.41
N GLY A 237 0.85 0.25 15.25
CA GLY A 237 0.27 -0.51 16.36
C GLY A 237 -1.03 0.08 16.93
N GLY A 238 -1.72 0.98 16.22
CA GLY A 238 -3.05 1.48 16.62
C GLY A 238 -3.38 2.91 16.23
N PHE A 239 -2.39 3.77 16.00
CA PHE A 239 -2.62 5.17 15.60
C PHE A 239 -2.91 5.29 14.09
N PRO A 240 -3.85 6.13 13.63
CA PRO A 240 -4.10 6.32 12.20
C PRO A 240 -2.88 6.90 11.49
N LEU A 241 -2.19 6.07 10.71
CA LEU A 241 -1.12 6.47 9.80
C LEU A 241 -0.92 5.36 8.77
N SER A 242 -0.60 5.78 7.56
CA SER A 242 -0.23 4.96 6.42
C SER A 242 0.78 5.71 5.59
N ALA A 243 1.39 5.02 4.63
CA ALA A 243 2.42 5.60 3.80
C ALA A 243 2.39 5.00 2.40
N CYS A 244 2.46 5.86 1.39
CA CYS A 244 2.86 5.51 0.04
C CYS A 244 4.35 5.79 -0.08
N VAL A 245 5.17 4.73 -0.08
CA VAL A 245 6.63 4.85 -0.22
C VAL A 245 7.01 4.44 -1.64
N GLY A 246 7.56 5.36 -2.41
CA GLY A 246 7.99 5.12 -3.78
C GLY A 246 9.49 5.33 -3.95
N ARG A 247 10.06 4.71 -4.98
CA ARG A 247 11.45 4.97 -5.37
C ARG A 247 11.62 6.46 -5.72
N ALA A 248 12.73 7.07 -5.31
CA ALA A 248 12.92 8.51 -5.45
C ALA A 248 12.71 9.04 -6.89
N ASP A 249 13.26 8.40 -7.92
CA ASP A 249 13.04 8.77 -9.34
C ASP A 249 11.57 8.68 -9.79
N VAL A 250 10.77 7.79 -9.19
CA VAL A 250 9.33 7.69 -9.45
C VAL A 250 8.59 8.83 -8.77
N MET A 251 8.91 9.06 -7.50
CA MET A 251 8.28 10.11 -6.70
C MET A 251 8.61 11.51 -7.25
N ASP A 252 9.84 11.73 -7.71
CA ASP A 252 10.29 13.02 -8.25
C ASP A 252 9.69 13.35 -9.61
N ARG A 253 9.34 12.33 -10.40
CA ARG A 253 8.54 12.53 -11.62
C ARG A 253 7.07 12.77 -11.34
N ALA A 254 6.54 12.21 -10.24
CA ALA A 254 5.13 12.32 -9.92
C ALA A 254 4.79 13.63 -9.21
N TRP A 255 5.63 14.03 -8.25
CA TRP A 255 5.33 15.09 -7.31
C TRP A 255 6.35 16.22 -7.53
N PRO A 256 5.94 17.32 -8.19
CA PRO A 256 6.82 18.47 -8.35
C PRO A 256 7.13 19.10 -6.99
N GLU A 257 8.17 19.92 -6.94
CA GLU A 257 8.42 20.79 -5.80
C GLU A 257 7.20 21.70 -5.57
N SER A 258 6.85 21.91 -4.30
CA SER A 258 5.71 22.77 -3.97
C SER A 258 6.10 24.24 -4.13
N GLU A 259 5.30 24.99 -4.89
CA GLU A 259 5.43 26.45 -5.03
C GLU A 259 4.52 27.21 -4.04
N GLY A 260 3.96 26.52 -3.04
CA GLY A 260 3.09 27.09 -2.01
C GLY A 260 1.98 26.15 -1.57
N GLU A 261 1.31 25.51 -2.54
CA GLU A 261 0.29 24.48 -2.28
C GLU A 261 0.66 23.19 -3.02
N ALA A 262 0.71 22.06 -2.31
CA ALA A 262 0.98 20.77 -2.91
C ALA A 262 -0.29 20.20 -3.57
N ILE A 263 -0.15 19.62 -4.77
CA ILE A 263 -1.25 18.94 -5.50
C ILE A 263 -1.81 17.68 -4.79
N HIS A 264 -1.19 17.30 -3.69
CA HIS A 264 -1.69 16.31 -2.76
C HIS A 264 -1.21 16.62 -1.35
N THR A 265 -2.17 16.92 -0.48
CA THR A 265 -1.96 17.25 0.94
C THR A 265 -2.91 16.40 1.80
N SER A 266 -2.60 16.29 3.08
CA SER A 266 -3.50 15.78 4.10
C SER A 266 -3.42 16.66 5.33
N THR A 267 -4.57 17.19 5.76
CA THR A 267 -4.66 18.10 6.91
C THR A 267 -4.09 17.53 8.20
N PHE A 268 -4.08 16.21 8.38
CA PHE A 268 -3.67 15.58 9.64
C PHE A 268 -2.18 15.20 9.71
N LEU A 269 -1.36 15.48 8.68
CA LEU A 269 -0.01 14.89 8.51
C LEU A 269 1.12 15.85 8.18
#